data_AF-A0A4U5M2N0-F1
#
_entry.id   AF-A0A4U5M2N0-F1
#
_cell.length_a   1.000
_cell.length_b   1.000
_cell.length_c   1.000
_cell.angle_alpha   90.00
_cell.angle_beta   90.00
_cell.angle_gamma   90.00
#
_symmetry.space_group_name_H-M   'P 1'
#
loop_
_entity.id
_entity.type
_entity.pdbx_description
1 polymer ?
#
loop_
_entity_poly.entity_id
_entity_poly.type
_entity_poly.pdbx_seq_one_letter_code
_entity_poly.pdbx_strand_id
1 'polypeptide(L)'
;MLRCIVYVPPADILEAWEKLKNTLDPRIRPVAEYFQKFYIGSSNTVPMFPHNTWNMYSRLMDRRPRTNNQVEGFHNALASFFGVCHPNIFKFVAVIKGYAEKVDENIDDILAQRKGRNFSKVWRQTEEAKRSIANLTRFEHEI
;
A
#
# COMPACT_ATOMS: atom_id res chain seq x y z
N MET A 1 -18.82 -6.28 5.37
CA MET A 1 -19.15 -7.17 4.25
C MET A 1 -18.83 -6.54 2.90
N LEU A 2 -19.45 -5.43 2.46
CA LEU A 2 -19.19 -4.82 1.13
C LEU A 2 -17.71 -4.62 0.71
N ARG A 3 -16.81 -4.33 1.65
CA ARG A 3 -15.37 -4.13 1.36
C ARG A 3 -14.65 -5.38 0.81
N CYS A 4 -15.20 -6.59 1.00
CA CYS A 4 -14.54 -7.81 0.53
C CYS A 4 -14.48 -7.90 -0.99
N ILE A 5 -15.44 -7.28 -1.70
CA ILE A 5 -15.53 -7.33 -3.17
C ILE A 5 -14.29 -6.74 -3.86
N VAL A 6 -13.62 -5.82 -3.16
CA VAL A 6 -12.41 -5.13 -3.64
C VAL A 6 -11.23 -6.10 -3.81
N TYR A 7 -11.24 -7.23 -3.12
CA TYR A 7 -10.19 -8.24 -3.15
C TYR A 7 -10.55 -9.49 -3.96
N VAL A 8 -11.65 -9.45 -4.71
CA VAL A 8 -12.06 -10.56 -5.59
C VAL A 8 -11.37 -10.38 -6.95
N PRO A 9 -10.93 -11.46 -7.63
CA PRO A 9 -10.46 -11.36 -9.01
C PRO A 9 -11.49 -10.65 -9.89
N PRO A 10 -11.11 -9.74 -10.80
CA PRO A 10 -12.08 -8.99 -11.61
C PRO A 10 -13.08 -9.87 -12.39
N ALA A 11 -12.65 -11.05 -12.83
CA ALA A 11 -13.50 -12.02 -13.53
C ALA A 11 -14.65 -12.54 -12.64
N ASP A 12 -14.44 -12.63 -11.33
CA ASP A 12 -15.35 -13.27 -10.39
C ASP A 12 -16.22 -12.26 -9.62
N ILE A 13 -16.06 -10.95 -9.89
CA ILE A 13 -16.76 -9.88 -9.17
C ILE A 13 -18.29 -10.03 -9.25
N LEU A 14 -18.82 -10.37 -10.42
CA LEU A 14 -20.27 -10.52 -10.61
C LEU A 14 -20.81 -11.70 -9.80
N GLU A 15 -20.14 -12.85 -9.84
CA GLU A 15 -20.55 -14.03 -9.09
C GLU A 15 -20.45 -13.79 -7.57
N ALA A 16 -19.36 -13.16 -7.12
CA ALA A 16 -19.17 -12.82 -5.71
C ALA A 16 -20.21 -11.81 -5.22
N TRP A 17 -20.62 -10.86 -6.06
CA TRP A 17 -21.66 -9.90 -5.72
C TRP A 17 -23.03 -10.57 -5.53
N GLU A 18 -23.40 -11.51 -6.41
CA GLU A 18 -24.67 -12.24 -6.30
C GLU A 18 -24.76 -13.05 -5.01
N LYS A 19 -23.65 -13.63 -4.56
CA LYS A 19 -23.55 -14.31 -3.25
C LYS A 19 -23.65 -13.30 -2.10
N LEU A 20 -22.92 -12.19 -2.20
CA LEU A 20 -22.82 -11.18 -1.14
C LEU A 20 -24.12 -10.43 -0.90
N LYS A 21 -24.84 -10.02 -1.96
CA LYS A 21 -26.04 -9.18 -1.84
C LYS A 21 -27.14 -9.85 -1.01
N ASN A 22 -27.23 -11.18 -1.08
CA ASN A 22 -28.21 -11.98 -0.36
C ASN A 22 -27.91 -12.08 1.15
N THR A 23 -26.68 -11.79 1.56
CA THR A 23 -26.28 -11.79 2.98
C THR A 23 -26.30 -10.39 3.59
N LEU A 24 -26.58 -9.35 2.81
CA LEU A 24 -26.60 -7.97 3.30
C LEU A 24 -27.88 -7.69 4.11
N ASP A 25 -27.73 -6.89 5.16
CA ASP A 25 -28.84 -6.41 5.96
C ASP A 25 -29.84 -5.61 5.08
N PRO A 26 -31.16 -5.88 5.14
CA PRO A 26 -32.15 -5.15 4.35
C PRO A 26 -32.08 -3.63 4.51
N ARG A 27 -31.63 -3.12 5.67
CA ARG A 27 -31.47 -1.69 5.96
C ARG A 27 -30.44 -1.01 5.05
N ILE A 28 -29.48 -1.76 4.49
CA ILE A 28 -28.44 -1.23 3.60
C ILE A 28 -28.74 -1.50 2.11
N ARG A 29 -29.94 -1.98 1.77
CA ARG A 29 -30.35 -2.24 0.38
C ARG A 29 -30.16 -1.02 -0.55
N PRO A 30 -30.50 0.23 -0.16
CA PRO A 30 -30.25 1.39 -1.02
C PRO A 30 -28.76 1.59 -1.36
N VAL A 31 -27.87 1.27 -0.40
CA VAL A 31 -26.42 1.34 -0.61
C VAL A 31 -25.95 0.21 -1.52
N ALA A 32 -26.51 -0.99 -1.37
CA ALA A 32 -26.20 -2.13 -2.22
C ALA A 32 -26.62 -1.88 -3.68
N GLU A 33 -27.82 -1.34 -3.91
CA GLU A 33 -28.32 -0.98 -5.25
C GLU A 33 -27.45 0.10 -5.91
N TYR A 34 -27.03 1.11 -5.15
CA TYR A 34 -26.06 2.10 -5.61
C TYR A 34 -24.74 1.44 -6.02
N PHE A 35 -24.18 0.58 -5.17
CA PHE A 35 -22.94 -0.15 -5.49
C PHE A 35 -23.09 -1.01 -6.74
N GLN A 36 -24.21 -1.72 -6.87
CA GLN A 36 -24.47 -2.54 -8.04
C GLN A 36 -24.53 -1.70 -9.32
N LYS A 37 -25.20 -0.55 -9.28
CA LYS A 37 -25.33 0.32 -10.46
C LYS A 37 -24.01 0.95 -10.88
N PHE A 38 -23.23 1.46 -9.92
CA PHE A 38 -22.08 2.31 -10.23
C PHE A 38 -20.75 1.57 -10.28
N TYR A 39 -20.58 0.51 -9.48
CA TYR A 39 -19.29 -0.15 -9.30
C TYR A 39 -19.27 -1.59 -9.83
N ILE A 40 -20.35 -2.34 -9.65
CA ILE A 40 -20.38 -3.77 -10.03
C ILE A 40 -20.86 -3.98 -11.46
N GLY A 41 -22.00 -3.39 -11.82
CA GLY A 41 -22.69 -3.64 -13.08
C GLY A 41 -23.54 -4.91 -13.05
N SER A 42 -23.87 -5.40 -14.23
CA SER A 42 -24.56 -6.67 -14.47
C SER A 42 -24.07 -7.27 -15.78
N SER A 43 -24.52 -8.47 -16.14
CA SER A 43 -24.16 -9.10 -17.43
C SER A 43 -24.48 -8.24 -18.66
N ASN A 44 -25.45 -7.32 -18.53
CA ASN A 44 -25.90 -6.45 -19.63
C ASN A 44 -25.57 -4.97 -19.39
N THR A 45 -24.90 -4.62 -18.28
CA THR A 45 -24.62 -3.23 -17.94
C THR A 45 -23.18 -3.06 -17.49
N VAL A 46 -22.47 -2.16 -18.19
CA VAL A 46 -21.13 -1.74 -17.79
C VAL A 46 -21.26 -0.76 -16.61
N PRO A 47 -20.55 -0.98 -15.49
CA PRO A 47 -20.56 -0.04 -14.38
C PRO A 47 -19.91 1.29 -14.77
N MET A 48 -20.39 2.39 -14.17
CA MET A 48 -19.80 3.72 -14.38
C MET A 48 -18.33 3.77 -13.97
N PHE A 49 -17.95 3.05 -12.91
CA PHE A 49 -16.58 2.93 -12.44
C PHE A 49 -16.03 1.54 -12.79
N PRO A 50 -15.14 1.45 -13.79
CA PRO A 50 -14.56 0.18 -14.22
C PRO A 50 -13.83 -0.53 -13.08
N HIS A 51 -13.91 -1.87 -13.04
CA HIS A 51 -13.38 -2.66 -11.92
C HIS A 51 -11.89 -2.43 -11.65
N ASN A 52 -11.09 -2.25 -12.71
CA ASN A 52 -9.65 -1.99 -12.59
C ASN A 52 -9.28 -0.69 -11.85
N THR A 53 -10.22 0.26 -11.72
CA THR A 53 -9.97 1.55 -11.05
C THR A 53 -10.01 1.43 -9.53
N TRP A 54 -10.82 0.51 -9.00
CA TRP A 54 -11.06 0.36 -7.56
C TRP A 54 -10.67 -1.01 -7.01
N ASN A 55 -10.52 -2.03 -7.85
CA ASN A 55 -10.13 -3.37 -7.43
C ASN A 55 -8.68 -3.40 -6.91
N MET A 56 -8.45 -4.14 -5.84
CA MET A 56 -7.15 -4.26 -5.16
C MET A 56 -6.59 -5.70 -5.20
N TYR A 57 -7.20 -6.60 -5.97
CA TYR A 57 -6.78 -8.00 -6.05
C TYR A 57 -5.32 -8.12 -6.50
N SER A 58 -4.95 -7.45 -7.59
CA SER A 58 -3.58 -7.46 -8.10
C SER A 58 -2.58 -6.91 -7.09
N ARG A 59 -2.94 -5.84 -6.37
CA ARG A 59 -2.08 -5.26 -5.32
C ARG A 59 -1.87 -6.22 -4.15
N LEU A 60 -2.91 -6.97 -3.78
CA LEU A 60 -2.84 -8.00 -2.74
C LEU A 60 -1.90 -9.13 -3.16
N MET A 61 -2.05 -9.63 -4.40
CA MET A 61 -1.22 -10.70 -4.94
C MET A 61 0.24 -10.28 -5.11
N ASP A 62 0.48 -9.07 -5.58
CA ASP A 62 1.82 -8.49 -5.74
C ASP A 62 2.47 -8.08 -4.41
N ARG A 63 1.77 -8.24 -3.27
CA ARG A 63 2.20 -7.75 -1.93
C ARG A 63 2.63 -6.28 -1.95
N ARG A 64 2.00 -5.47 -2.80
CA ARG A 64 2.35 -4.04 -2.91
C ARG A 64 2.01 -3.31 -1.61
N PRO A 65 2.79 -2.30 -1.22
CA PRO A 65 2.47 -1.47 -0.07
C PRO A 65 1.05 -0.90 -0.19
N ARG A 66 0.25 -1.06 0.88
CA ARG A 66 -1.12 -0.49 0.95
C ARG A 66 -1.10 1.04 1.03
N THR A 67 0.01 1.62 1.47
CA THR A 67 0.17 3.04 1.74
C THR A 67 1.32 3.62 0.90
N ASN A 68 1.20 4.89 0.59
CA ASN A 68 2.22 5.71 -0.08
C ASN A 68 3.40 6.05 0.85
N ASN A 69 3.60 5.34 1.98
CA ASN A 69 4.64 5.64 2.97
C ASN A 69 6.04 5.79 2.35
N GLN A 70 6.34 5.03 1.29
CA GLN A 70 7.61 5.15 0.57
C GLN A 70 7.71 6.47 -0.19
N VAL A 71 6.63 6.91 -0.83
CA VAL A 71 6.53 8.19 -1.54
C VAL A 71 6.54 9.35 -0.55
N GLU A 72 5.80 9.25 0.56
CA GLU A 72 5.82 10.25 1.64
C GLU A 72 7.20 10.34 2.29
N GLY A 73 7.83 9.19 2.56
CA GLY A 73 9.20 9.13 3.06
C GLY A 73 10.20 9.78 2.10
N PHE A 74 10.08 9.51 0.81
CA PHE A 74 10.88 10.17 -0.22
C PHE A 74 10.63 11.68 -0.26
N HIS A 75 9.38 12.13 -0.28
CA HIS A 75 9.04 13.56 -0.26
C HIS A 75 9.55 14.26 1.00
N ASN A 76 9.46 13.61 2.17
CA ASN A 76 9.98 14.16 3.43
C ASN A 76 11.51 14.27 3.41
N ALA A 77 12.22 13.25 2.93
CA ALA A 77 13.68 13.30 2.78
C ALA A 77 14.11 14.41 1.80
N LEU A 78 13.40 14.52 0.69
CA LEU A 78 13.62 15.53 -0.35
C LEU A 78 13.35 16.94 0.19
N ALA A 79 12.26 17.16 0.93
CA ALA A 79 11.94 18.44 1.57
C ALA A 79 13.03 18.87 2.57
N SER A 80 13.58 17.93 3.35
CA SER A 80 14.72 18.18 4.23
C SER A 80 15.98 18.60 3.45
N PHE A 81 16.14 18.14 2.21
CA PHE A 81 17.28 18.48 1.35
C PHE A 81 17.12 19.83 0.66
N PHE A 82 15.88 20.21 0.34
CA PHE A 82 15.55 21.47 -0.32
C PHE A 82 15.85 22.70 0.55
N GLY A 83 15.57 22.62 1.85
CA GLY A 83 15.76 23.71 2.81
C GLY A 83 14.98 25.00 2.49
N VAL A 84 14.11 24.98 1.47
CA VAL A 84 13.26 26.09 1.02
C VAL A 84 11.90 25.55 0.59
N CYS A 85 10.83 26.33 0.85
CA CYS A 85 9.45 25.90 0.58
C CYS A 85 9.11 25.88 -0.93
N HIS A 86 9.67 26.82 -1.71
CA HIS A 86 9.37 27.00 -3.14
C HIS A 86 10.65 27.22 -3.95
N PRO A 87 11.41 26.16 -4.29
CA PRO A 87 12.58 26.28 -5.15
C PRO A 87 12.17 26.62 -6.59
N ASN A 88 12.94 27.50 -7.25
CA ASN A 88 12.82 27.65 -8.71
C ASN A 88 13.33 26.39 -9.43
N ILE A 89 13.01 26.23 -10.72
CA ILE A 89 13.31 25.01 -11.48
C ILE A 89 14.81 24.67 -11.50
N PHE A 90 15.69 25.67 -11.56
CA PHE A 90 17.14 25.44 -11.57
C PHE A 90 17.65 24.93 -10.23
N LYS A 91 17.18 25.55 -9.13
CA LYS A 91 17.47 25.10 -7.77
C LYS A 91 16.88 23.71 -7.52
N PHE A 92 15.69 23.43 -8.06
CA PHE A 92 15.06 22.13 -8.02
C PHE A 92 15.94 21.03 -8.64
N VAL A 93 16.39 21.25 -9.88
CA VAL A 93 17.25 20.29 -10.59
C VAL A 93 18.60 20.12 -9.87
N ALA A 94 19.21 21.20 -9.39
CA ALA A 94 20.49 21.13 -8.68
C ALA A 94 20.39 20.30 -7.39
N VAL A 95 19.33 20.49 -6.60
CA VAL A 95 19.08 19.73 -5.37
C VAL A 95 18.83 18.25 -5.65
N ILE A 96 18.06 17.93 -6.71
CA ILE A 96 17.82 16.53 -7.10
C ILE A 96 19.13 15.83 -7.47
N LYS A 97 20.01 16.49 -8.24
CA LYS A 97 21.31 15.92 -8.61
C LYS A 97 22.16 15.63 -7.37
N GLY A 98 22.29 16.60 -6.47
CA GLY A 98 23.05 16.40 -5.23
C GLY A 98 22.45 15.34 -4.30
N TYR A 99 21.11 15.21 -4.28
CA TYR A 99 20.46 14.12 -3.55
C TYR A 99 20.79 12.75 -4.14
N ALA A 100 20.75 12.62 -5.48
CA ALA A 100 21.08 11.37 -6.17
C ALA A 100 22.53 10.95 -5.90
N GLU A 101 23.49 11.87 -6.03
CA GLU A 101 24.91 11.63 -5.71
C GLU A 101 25.07 11.12 -4.26
N LYS A 102 24.37 11.72 -3.30
CA LYS A 102 24.44 11.31 -1.90
C LYS A 102 23.76 9.96 -1.61
N VAL A 103 22.76 9.60 -2.40
CA VAL A 103 22.14 8.27 -2.35
C VAL A 103 23.13 7.23 -2.87
N ASP A 104 23.80 7.49 -3.99
CA ASP A 104 24.80 6.60 -4.56
C ASP A 104 25.97 6.38 -3.59
N GLU A 105 26.50 7.45 -2.98
CA GLU A 105 27.50 7.35 -1.91
C GLU A 105 27.04 6.48 -0.74
N ASN A 106 25.78 6.62 -0.30
CA ASN A 106 25.22 5.80 0.77
C ASN A 106 25.06 4.33 0.35
N ILE A 107 24.70 4.06 -0.91
CA ILE A 107 24.60 2.69 -1.45
C ILE A 107 25.99 2.05 -1.46
N ASP A 108 27.00 2.75 -1.96
CA ASP A 108 28.39 2.27 -1.97
C ASP A 108 28.90 1.99 -0.56
N ASP A 109 28.61 2.87 0.40
CA ASP A 109 28.96 2.65 1.81
C ASP A 109 28.26 1.42 2.42
N ILE A 110 26.99 1.17 2.05
CA ILE A 110 26.22 -0.01 2.51
C ILE A 110 26.83 -1.28 1.90
N LEU A 111 27.11 -1.28 0.59
CA LEU A 111 27.72 -2.41 -0.11
C LEU A 111 29.12 -2.72 0.43
N ALA A 112 29.91 -1.69 0.73
CA ALA A 112 31.23 -1.80 1.35
C ALA A 112 31.18 -2.09 2.87
N GLN A 113 29.99 -2.22 3.46
CA GLN A 113 29.76 -2.42 4.90
C GLN A 113 30.43 -1.38 5.82
N ARG A 114 30.71 -0.17 5.30
CA ARG A 114 31.41 0.90 6.02
C ARG A 114 30.53 1.59 7.06
N LYS A 115 29.21 1.57 6.87
CA LYS A 115 28.23 2.09 7.83
C LYS A 115 27.56 0.96 8.59
N GLY A 116 27.77 0.92 9.91
CA GLY A 116 26.94 0.14 10.82
C GLY A 116 25.51 0.68 10.84
N ARG A 117 24.51 -0.21 10.88
CA ARG A 117 23.10 0.18 10.96
C ARG A 117 22.81 0.85 12.31
N ASN A 118 22.72 2.18 12.32
CA ASN A 118 22.21 2.92 13.46
C ASN A 118 20.68 2.79 13.53
N PHE A 119 20.22 1.68 14.09
CA PHE A 119 18.80 1.48 14.32
C PHE A 119 18.29 2.40 15.44
N SER A 120 17.28 3.19 15.12
CA SER A 120 16.47 3.92 16.10
C SER A 120 15.97 2.98 17.20
N LYS A 121 15.83 3.50 18.42
CA LYS A 121 15.29 2.76 19.58
C LYS A 121 13.95 2.08 19.25
N VAL A 122 13.09 2.77 18.49
CA VAL A 122 11.78 2.28 18.03
C VAL A 122 11.95 1.06 17.12
N TRP A 123 12.93 1.08 16.22
CA TRP A 123 13.18 -0.04 15.30
C TRP A 123 13.62 -1.29 16.08
N ARG A 124 14.48 -1.12 17.10
CA ARG A 124 14.92 -2.23 17.97
C ARG A 124 13.75 -2.88 18.72
N GLN A 125 12.89 -2.07 19.33
CA GLN A 125 11.67 -2.54 20.01
C GLN A 125 10.72 -3.27 19.05
N THR A 126 10.61 -2.79 17.81
CA THR A 126 9.74 -3.40 16.80
C THR A 126 10.28 -4.77 16.36
N GLU A 127 11.60 -4.92 16.22
CA GLU A 127 12.19 -6.22 15.89
C GLU A 127 12.17 -7.22 17.06
N GLU A 128 12.32 -6.75 18.30
CA GLU A 128 12.09 -7.57 19.48
C GLU A 128 10.64 -8.08 19.52
N ALA A 129 9.66 -7.20 19.28
CA ALA A 129 8.26 -7.60 19.22
C ALA A 129 7.99 -8.62 18.10
N LYS A 130 8.54 -8.42 16.90
CA LYS A 130 8.42 -9.39 15.79
C LYS A 130 9.04 -10.74 16.12
N ARG A 131 10.22 -10.76 16.76
CA ARG A 131 10.87 -12.01 17.20
C ARG A 131 10.06 -12.74 18.26
N SER A 132 9.51 -12.02 19.23
CA SER A 132 8.62 -12.58 20.24
C SER A 132 7.37 -13.22 19.61
N ILE A 133 6.73 -12.54 18.65
CA ILE A 133 5.58 -13.08 17.92
C ILE A 133 5.96 -14.32 17.09
N ALA A 134 7.11 -14.28 16.41
CA ALA A 134 7.60 -15.40 15.61
C ALA A 134 7.92 -16.64 16.47
N ASN A 135 8.46 -16.43 17.68
CA ASN A 135 8.70 -17.51 18.62
C ASN A 135 7.37 -18.09 19.13
N LEU A 136 6.40 -17.25 19.50
CA LEU A 136 5.06 -17.70 19.93
C LEU A 136 4.35 -18.52 18.86
N THR A 137 4.39 -18.09 17.60
CA THR A 137 3.80 -18.83 16.47
C THR A 137 4.54 -20.12 16.13
N ARG A 138 5.83 -20.24 16.48
CA ARG A 138 6.60 -21.49 16.34
C ARG A 138 6.21 -22.53 17.39
N PHE A 139 5.87 -22.09 18.61
CA PHE A 139 5.39 -22.99 19.67
C PHE A 139 3.98 -23.55 19.40
N GLU A 140 3.13 -22.84 18.65
CA GLU A 140 1.79 -23.32 18.28
C GLU A 140 1.80 -24.42 17.19
N HIS A 141 2.94 -24.64 16.51
CA HIS A 141 3.10 -25.68 15.48
C HIS A 141 3.85 -26.93 15.95
N GLU A 142 4.30 -26.98 17.22
CA GLU A 142 4.97 -28.14 17.83
C GLU A 142 4.10 -28.87 18.87
N ILE A 143 2.77 -28.64 18.85
CA ILE A 143 1.76 -29.38 19.65
C ILE A 143 0.83 -30.16 18.72
#